data_AF-A0A7X4DZB8-F1
#
_entry.id   AF-A0A7X4DZB8-F1
#
_cell.length_a   1.000
_cell.length_b   1.000
_cell.length_c   1.000
_cell.angle_alpha   90.00
_cell.angle_beta   90.00
_cell.angle_gamma   90.00
#
_symmetry.space_group_name_H-M   'P 1'
#
loop_
_entity.id
_entity.type
_entity.pdbx_description
1 polymer ?
#
loop_
_entity_poly.entity_id
_entity_poly.type
_entity_poly.pdbx_seq_one_letter_code
_entity_poly.pdbx_strand_id
1 'polypeptide(L)'
;MKTVRKTTRPAGRGLRRSRCLGRSSDGLPGVPAVLLALLSCLAPPPEPLSAQEVVDGDRPTVFIDCAARNCNQTYFRTELPWINWARQPQDADVHLIMTSQTTGAG
;
A
#
# COMPACT_ATOMS: atom_id res chain seq x y z
N MET A 1 7.20 -11.53 31.19
CA MET A 1 7.76 -10.21 30.77
C MET A 1 8.54 -10.40 29.49
N LYS A 2 8.05 -9.90 28.35
CA LYS A 2 8.74 -10.01 27.04
C LYS A 2 9.20 -8.62 26.61
N THR A 3 10.49 -8.38 26.62
CA THR A 3 11.11 -7.14 26.13
C THR A 3 11.25 -7.21 24.61
N VAL A 4 10.32 -6.58 23.90
CA VAL A 4 10.38 -6.39 22.45
C VAL A 4 11.40 -5.28 22.15
N ARG A 5 12.61 -5.65 21.75
CA ARG A 5 13.60 -4.69 21.25
C ARG A 5 13.21 -4.25 19.84
N LYS A 6 12.67 -3.03 19.73
CA LYS A 6 12.41 -2.34 18.47
C LYS A 6 13.74 -1.80 17.94
N THR A 7 14.45 -2.60 17.15
CA THR A 7 15.69 -2.16 16.51
C THR A 7 15.33 -1.30 15.30
N THR A 8 15.37 0.01 15.51
CA THR A 8 15.31 1.06 14.49
C THR A 8 16.40 0.83 13.45
N ARG A 9 16.01 0.60 12.19
CA ARG A 9 16.96 0.56 11.05
C ARG A 9 17.46 1.98 10.79
N PRO A 10 18.77 2.26 10.83
CA PRO A 10 19.30 3.52 10.33
C PRO A 10 19.28 3.49 8.80
N ALA A 11 18.35 4.22 8.20
CA ALA A 11 18.46 4.67 6.81
C ALA A 11 19.47 5.83 6.79
N GLY A 12 20.70 5.54 6.37
CA GLY A 12 21.73 6.57 6.34
C GLY A 12 23.13 6.07 6.00
N ARG A 13 23.37 5.82 4.71
CA ARG A 13 24.60 6.26 4.05
C ARG A 13 24.52 6.00 2.54
N GLY A 14 24.17 7.06 1.81
CA GLY A 14 24.49 7.14 0.40
C GLY A 14 26.01 7.11 0.26
N LEU A 15 26.55 5.99 -0.19
CA LEU A 15 27.83 5.99 -0.88
C LEU A 15 27.52 5.93 -2.37
N ARG A 16 27.53 7.12 -2.98
CA ARG A 16 27.80 7.31 -4.40
C ARG A 16 29.01 6.48 -4.77
N ARG A 17 28.81 5.36 -5.46
CA ARG A 17 29.84 4.73 -6.27
C ARG A 17 29.54 5.08 -7.72
N SER A 18 29.84 6.32 -8.07
CA SER A 18 30.13 6.73 -9.44
C SER A 18 31.40 5.99 -9.87
N ARG A 19 31.24 4.77 -10.36
CA ARG A 19 32.28 4.02 -11.08
C ARG A 19 31.84 3.89 -12.54
N CYS A 20 31.75 5.03 -13.21
CA CYS A 20 31.97 5.02 -14.65
C CYS A 20 33.47 5.25 -14.82
N LEU A 21 34.19 4.19 -15.16
CA LEU A 21 35.56 4.27 -15.60
C LEU A 21 35.59 5.22 -16.80
N GLY A 22 36.02 6.47 -16.57
CA GLY A 22 36.31 7.43 -17.61
C GLY A 22 37.62 7.05 -18.27
N ARG A 23 37.48 6.44 -19.45
CA ARG A 23 38.52 6.15 -20.44
C ARG A 23 39.44 7.36 -20.60
N SER A 24 40.73 7.16 -20.36
CA SER A 24 41.80 8.10 -20.67
C SER A 24 41.77 8.54 -22.14
N SER A 25 42.25 9.76 -22.34
CA SER A 25 42.76 10.42 -23.56
C SER A 25 43.14 9.45 -24.71
N ASP A 26 42.93 9.73 -25.99
CA ASP A 26 43.15 10.96 -26.74
C ASP A 26 42.25 10.96 -27.99
N GLY A 27 41.64 12.11 -28.30
CA GLY A 27 40.92 12.30 -29.56
C GLY A 27 39.94 13.47 -29.47
N LEU A 28 40.13 14.47 -30.33
CA LEU A 28 39.23 15.61 -30.51
C LEU A 28 37.78 15.10 -30.64
N PRO A 29 36.86 15.44 -29.72
CA PRO A 29 35.50 14.93 -29.79
C PRO A 29 34.79 15.57 -30.98
N GLY A 30 34.50 14.75 -31.99
CA GLY A 30 33.57 15.13 -33.04
C GLY A 30 32.23 15.55 -32.43
N VAL A 31 31.56 16.49 -33.11
CA VAL A 31 30.23 17.03 -32.82
C VAL A 31 29.21 16.05 -32.18
N PRO A 32 29.12 14.74 -32.52
CA PRO A 32 28.20 13.82 -31.86
C PRO A 32 28.46 13.59 -30.35
N ALA A 33 29.71 13.70 -29.88
CA ALA A 33 30.04 13.44 -28.48
C ALA A 33 29.56 14.56 -27.53
N VAL A 34 29.52 15.80 -28.03
CA VAL A 34 29.00 16.96 -27.27
C VAL A 34 27.48 16.88 -27.14
N LEU A 35 26.79 16.44 -28.20
CA LEU A 35 25.33 16.30 -28.21
C LEU A 35 24.86 15.24 -27.19
N LEU A 36 25.58 14.11 -27.11
CA LEU A 36 25.30 13.04 -26.15
C LEU A 36 25.56 13.47 -24.69
N ALA A 37 26.57 14.29 -24.44
CA ALA A 37 26.85 14.82 -23.11
C ALA A 37 25.75 15.79 -22.63
N LEU A 38 25.18 16.61 -23.52
CA LEU A 38 24.10 17.54 -23.20
C LEU A 38 22.77 16.81 -22.90
N LEU A 39 22.44 15.75 -23.63
CA LEU A 39 21.21 14.96 -23.36
C LEU A 39 21.21 14.29 -21.98
N SER A 40 22.37 13.98 -21.42
CA SER A 40 22.46 13.26 -20.14
C SER A 40 22.17 14.13 -18.90
N CYS A 41 22.00 15.45 -19.05
CA CYS A 41 21.73 16.36 -17.91
C CYS A 41 20.23 16.64 -17.68
N LEU A 42 19.35 16.25 -18.61
CA LEU A 42 17.92 16.54 -18.56
C LEU A 42 17.11 15.33 -18.06
N ALA A 43 17.49 14.74 -16.92
CA ALA A 43 16.72 13.67 -16.30
C ALA A 43 15.75 14.27 -15.24
N PRO A 44 14.42 14.09 -15.37
CA PRO A 44 13.49 14.55 -14.34
C PRO A 44 13.73 13.80 -13.01
N PRO A 45 13.49 14.44 -11.85
CA PRO A 45 13.59 13.78 -10.56
C PRO A 45 12.58 12.62 -10.46
N PRO A 46 12.91 11.54 -9.72
CA PRO A 46 11.97 10.43 -9.55
C PRO A 46 10.73 10.93 -8.79
N GLU A 47 9.58 10.83 -9.44
CA GLU A 47 8.29 11.17 -8.87
C GLU A 47 7.90 10.09 -7.84
N PRO A 48 7.33 10.45 -6.68
CA PRO A 48 6.82 9.46 -5.76
C PRO A 48 5.63 8.75 -6.41
N LEU A 49 5.78 7.45 -6.65
CA LEU A 49 4.67 6.57 -7.03
C LEU A 49 3.67 6.52 -5.87
N SER A 50 2.52 7.18 -6.02
CA SER A 50 1.36 6.96 -5.15
C SER A 50 0.94 5.49 -5.26
N ALA A 51 0.84 4.81 -4.12
CA ALA A 51 0.36 3.43 -4.06
C ALA A 51 -1.02 3.35 -4.72
N GLN A 52 -1.19 2.41 -5.66
CA GLN A 52 -2.44 2.22 -6.39
C GLN A 52 -3.54 1.86 -5.38
N GLU A 53 -4.56 2.69 -5.32
CA GLU A 53 -5.79 2.39 -4.60
C GLU A 53 -6.51 1.28 -5.39
N VAL A 54 -6.60 0.10 -4.78
CA VAL A 54 -7.45 -0.97 -5.30
C VAL A 54 -8.88 -0.51 -5.07
N VAL A 55 -9.49 0.05 -6.10
CA VAL A 55 -10.93 0.35 -6.08
C VAL A 55 -11.66 -0.96 -6.36
N ASP A 56 -12.03 -1.66 -5.28
CA ASP A 56 -12.95 -2.82 -5.30
C ASP A 56 -14.37 -2.37 -5.71
N GLY A 57 -14.52 -1.83 -6.92
CA GLY A 57 -15.71 -1.10 -7.35
C GLY A 57 -16.99 -1.93 -7.51
N ASP A 58 -16.90 -3.26 -7.38
CA ASP A 58 -18.04 -4.18 -7.52
C ASP A 58 -18.40 -4.89 -6.20
N ARG A 59 -17.63 -4.67 -5.13
CA ARG A 59 -17.84 -5.37 -3.86
C ARG A 59 -18.46 -4.43 -2.84
N PRO A 60 -19.64 -4.75 -2.29
CA PRO A 60 -20.25 -3.90 -1.28
C PRO A 60 -19.37 -3.88 -0.01
N THR A 61 -19.22 -2.69 0.58
CA THR A 61 -18.55 -2.53 1.86
C THR A 61 -19.57 -2.69 2.98
N VAL A 62 -19.38 -3.72 3.80
CA VAL A 62 -20.34 -4.12 4.84
C VAL A 62 -19.77 -3.85 6.23
N PHE A 63 -20.55 -3.15 7.05
CA PHE A 63 -20.33 -3.08 8.49
C PHE A 63 -21.24 -4.08 9.19
N ILE A 64 -20.67 -4.86 10.11
CA ILE A 64 -21.41 -5.83 10.91
C ILE A 64 -21.42 -5.39 12.37
N ASP A 65 -22.62 -5.07 12.87
CA ASP A 65 -22.86 -4.84 14.29
C ASP A 65 -23.18 -6.17 14.97
N CYS A 66 -22.18 -6.68 15.68
CA CYS A 66 -22.13 -8.01 16.27
C CYS A 66 -22.47 -7.92 17.77
N ALA A 67 -23.60 -7.28 18.12
CA ALA A 67 -24.01 -7.03 19.50
C ALA A 67 -24.76 -8.21 20.16
N ALA A 68 -25.25 -9.18 19.38
CA ALA A 68 -25.97 -10.35 19.88
C ALA A 68 -25.06 -11.35 20.64
N ARG A 69 -25.68 -12.10 21.57
CA ARG A 69 -25.02 -13.24 22.23
C ARG A 69 -24.59 -14.27 21.18
N ASN A 70 -23.33 -14.72 21.25
CA ASN A 70 -22.71 -15.70 20.35
C ASN A 70 -22.45 -15.24 18.90
N CYS A 71 -22.46 -13.94 18.61
CA CYS A 71 -22.05 -13.46 17.29
C CYS A 71 -20.53 -13.64 17.09
N ASN A 72 -20.12 -14.33 16.02
CA ASN A 72 -18.72 -14.57 15.67
C ASN A 72 -18.33 -13.78 14.41
N GLN A 73 -17.77 -12.59 14.62
CA GLN A 73 -17.38 -11.71 13.52
C GLN A 73 -16.27 -12.33 12.63
N THR A 74 -15.38 -13.13 13.20
CA THR A 74 -14.30 -13.79 12.45
C THR A 74 -14.86 -14.77 11.43
N TYR A 75 -15.85 -15.58 11.83
CA TYR A 75 -16.50 -16.54 10.94
C TYR A 75 -17.12 -15.87 9.72
N PHE A 76 -17.88 -14.78 9.91
CA PHE A 76 -18.45 -14.05 8.78
C PHE A 76 -17.38 -13.49 7.85
N ARG A 77 -16.29 -12.95 8.41
CA ARG A 77 -15.16 -12.42 7.63
C ARG A 77 -14.44 -13.49 6.81
N THR A 78 -14.44 -14.74 7.25
CA THR A 78 -13.81 -15.85 6.51
C THR A 78 -14.72 -16.48 5.47
N GLU A 79 -16.03 -16.56 5.74
CA GLU A 79 -17.01 -17.21 4.86
C GLU A 79 -17.52 -16.30 3.73
N LEU A 80 -17.40 -14.98 3.89
CA LEU A 80 -17.81 -13.99 2.89
C LEU A 80 -16.58 -13.23 2.34
N PRO A 81 -15.71 -13.89 1.55
CA PRO A 81 -14.52 -13.26 0.99
C PRO A 81 -14.82 -12.35 -0.21
N TRP A 82 -16.07 -12.28 -0.66
CA TRP A 82 -16.52 -11.53 -1.83
C TRP A 82 -17.04 -10.12 -1.49
N ILE A 83 -17.08 -9.75 -0.21
CA ILE A 83 -17.43 -8.40 0.26
C ILE A 83 -16.23 -7.71 0.92
N ASN A 84 -16.30 -6.39 1.01
CA ASN A 84 -15.36 -5.59 1.78
C ASN A 84 -15.89 -5.41 3.20
N TRP A 85 -14.98 -5.34 4.18
CA TRP A 85 -15.35 -5.22 5.59
C TRP A 85 -14.99 -3.85 6.16
N ALA A 86 -16.00 -3.03 6.41
CA ALA A 86 -15.81 -1.76 7.10
C ALA A 86 -15.39 -1.98 8.57
N ARG A 87 -14.62 -1.03 9.09
CA ARG A 87 -14.26 -0.96 10.51
C ARG A 87 -15.23 -0.09 11.29
N GLN A 88 -15.76 0.96 10.67
CA GLN A 88 -16.72 1.86 11.27
C GLN A 88 -18.02 1.90 10.45
N PRO A 89 -19.19 2.21 11.07
CA PRO A 89 -20.47 2.27 10.37
C PRO A 89 -20.50 3.31 9.25
N GLN A 90 -19.82 4.45 9.41
CA GLN A 90 -19.83 5.53 8.43
C GLN A 90 -19.12 5.18 7.10
N ASP A 91 -18.28 4.15 7.10
CA ASP A 91 -17.51 3.73 5.92
C ASP A 91 -18.18 2.57 5.17
N ALA A 92 -19.41 2.20 5.56
CA ALA A 92 -20.13 1.06 4.99
C ALA A 92 -21.31 1.46 4.13
N ASP A 93 -21.45 0.76 3.01
CA ASP A 93 -22.59 0.81 2.11
C ASP A 93 -23.77 0.03 2.69
N VAL A 94 -23.48 -1.05 3.43
CA VAL A 94 -24.47 -1.95 4.02
C VAL A 94 -24.21 -2.15 5.51
N HIS A 95 -25.27 -2.00 6.32
CA HIS A 95 -25.23 -2.25 7.77
C HIS A 95 -25.96 -3.54 8.12
N LEU A 96 -25.21 -4.52 8.60
CA LEU A 96 -25.73 -5.80 9.05
C LEU A 96 -25.83 -5.78 10.58
N ILE A 97 -27.05 -5.70 11.12
CA ILE A 97 -27.28 -5.66 12.57
C ILE A 97 -27.72 -7.04 13.05
N MET A 98 -26.89 -7.68 13.87
CA MET A 98 -27.21 -8.98 14.44
C MET A 98 -27.82 -8.82 15.83
N THR A 99 -29.08 -9.23 15.97
CA THR A 99 -29.82 -9.22 17.23
C THR A 99 -30.25 -10.62 17.65
N SER A 100 -30.10 -10.97 18.92
CA SER A 100 -30.69 -12.18 19.51
C SER A 100 -32.05 -11.83 20.13
N GLN A 101 -33.04 -11.51 19.30
CA GLN A 101 -34.41 -11.31 19.78
C GLN A 101 -35.20 -12.58 19.53
N THR A 102 -35.69 -13.20 20.60
CA THR A 102 -36.62 -14.33 20.50
C THR A 102 -37.95 -13.81 20.00
N THR A 103 -38.29 -14.05 18.73
CA THR A 103 -39.67 -13.88 18.26
C THR A 103 -40.46 -15.04 18.86
N GLY A 104 -41.14 -14.81 19.99
CA GLY A 104 -42.03 -15.81 20.57
C GLY A 104 -43.08 -16.19 19.53
N ALA A 105 -43.04 -17.44 19.07
CA ALA A 105 -44.15 -18.01 18.33
C ALA A 105 -45.31 -18.14 19.33
N GLY A 106 -46.39 -17.40 19.08
CA GLY A 106 -47.63 -17.51 19.84
C GLY A 106 -48.27 -18.89 19.69
#